data_AF-A0A1Y0L2H5-F1
#
_entry.id   AF-A0A1Y0L2H5-F1
#
_cell.length_a   1.000
_cell.length_b   1.000
_cell.length_c   1.000
_cell.angle_alpha   90.00
_cell.angle_beta   90.00
_cell.angle_gamma   90.00
#
_symmetry.space_group_name_H-M   'P 1'
#
loop_
_entity.id
_entity.type
_entity.pdbx_description
1 polymer ?
#
loop_
_entity_poly.entity_id
_entity_poly.type
_entity_poly.pdbx_seq_one_letter_code
_entity_poly.pdbx_strand_id
1 'polypeptide(L)'
;MTDKQAKDISDYLDNAADEVVDLMFEELISGMSVYFAVLLFGEEIEKAFENPANKELEPKAIAQIVKKADIGKEEIFTTLLGALESEDNAIDFAEDCVESIAFNPSYPQPLLEKINELDIDSKEFSIELIITFRDQFIDFFSNDLDVLEWKNDIIDALVANWM
;
A
#
# COMPACT_ATOMS: atom_id res chain seq x y z
N MET A 1 -9.81 -17.73 3.45
CA MET A 1 -9.11 -18.82 2.73
C MET A 1 -9.23 -20.09 3.58
N THR A 2 -9.12 -21.31 3.04
CA THR A 2 -9.06 -22.53 3.89
C THR A 2 -7.66 -22.82 4.42
N ASP A 3 -7.53 -23.47 5.57
CA ASP A 3 -6.23 -23.90 6.13
C ASP A 3 -5.39 -24.71 5.14
N LYS A 4 -6.03 -25.52 4.31
CA LYS A 4 -5.35 -26.30 3.29
C LYS A 4 -4.79 -25.40 2.18
N GLN A 5 -5.57 -24.45 1.69
CA GLN A 5 -5.12 -23.48 0.69
C GLN A 5 -3.97 -22.62 1.22
N ALA A 6 -4.08 -22.15 2.48
CA ALA A 6 -3.03 -21.39 3.16
C ALA A 6 -1.72 -22.17 3.26
N LYS A 7 -1.81 -23.46 3.60
CA LYS A 7 -0.65 -24.34 3.64
C LYS A 7 -0.05 -24.57 2.25
N ASP A 8 -0.89 -24.92 1.27
CA ASP A 8 -0.43 -25.26 -0.08
C ASP A 8 0.22 -24.05 -0.79
N ILE A 9 -0.24 -22.82 -0.50
CA ILE A 9 0.40 -21.59 -1.03
C ILE A 9 1.69 -21.24 -0.27
N SER A 10 1.74 -21.44 1.05
CA SER A 10 2.97 -21.29 1.84
C SER A 10 4.07 -22.24 1.36
N ASP A 11 3.73 -23.53 1.20
CA ASP A 11 4.66 -24.55 0.70
C ASP A 11 5.17 -24.19 -0.72
N TYR A 12 4.34 -23.56 -1.55
CA TYR A 12 4.76 -23.05 -2.85
C TYR A 12 5.75 -21.89 -2.73
N LEU A 13 5.46 -20.88 -1.90
CA LEU A 13 6.32 -19.71 -1.70
C LEU A 13 7.68 -20.09 -1.12
N ASP A 14 7.73 -21.05 -0.20
CA ASP A 14 8.98 -21.56 0.41
C ASP A 14 9.92 -22.24 -0.62
N ASN A 15 9.38 -22.67 -1.76
CA ASN A 15 10.12 -23.35 -2.83
C ASN A 15 10.14 -22.54 -4.14
N ALA A 16 9.53 -21.35 -4.16
CA ALA A 16 9.53 -20.48 -5.32
C ALA A 16 10.93 -19.91 -5.54
N ALA A 17 11.21 -19.45 -6.77
CA ALA A 17 12.44 -18.73 -7.04
C ALA A 17 12.42 -17.39 -6.29
N ASP A 18 13.58 -16.96 -5.77
CA ASP A 18 13.73 -15.69 -5.05
C ASP A 18 13.11 -14.52 -5.83
N GLU A 19 13.31 -14.45 -7.15
CA GLU A 19 12.72 -13.43 -8.02
C GLU A 19 11.18 -13.35 -7.97
N VAL A 20 10.49 -14.48 -7.75
CA VAL A 20 9.03 -14.52 -7.61
C VAL A 20 8.61 -13.98 -6.25
N VAL A 21 9.33 -14.36 -5.20
CA VAL A 21 9.06 -13.95 -3.83
C VAL A 21 9.35 -12.45 -3.67
N ASP A 22 10.49 -12.00 -4.18
CA ASP A 22 10.90 -10.59 -4.17
C ASP A 22 9.90 -9.71 -4.91
N LEU A 23 9.52 -10.08 -6.14
CA LEU A 23 8.55 -9.29 -6.90
C LEU A 23 7.17 -9.27 -6.22
N MET A 24 6.74 -10.37 -5.61
CA MET A 24 5.50 -10.40 -4.83
C MET A 24 5.56 -9.40 -3.67
N PHE A 25 6.67 -9.34 -2.95
CA PHE A 25 6.87 -8.39 -1.86
C PHE A 25 6.96 -6.95 -2.33
N GLU A 26 7.69 -6.68 -3.41
CA GLU A 26 7.80 -5.34 -3.98
C GLU A 26 6.43 -4.80 -4.40
N GLU A 27 5.62 -5.60 -5.09
CA GLU A 27 4.27 -5.22 -5.51
C GLU A 27 3.34 -5.01 -4.31
N LEU A 28 3.44 -5.85 -3.27
CA LEU A 28 2.67 -5.69 -2.04
C LEU A 28 3.03 -4.40 -1.30
N ILE A 29 4.32 -4.16 -1.05
CA ILE A 29 4.81 -2.96 -0.37
C ILE A 29 4.45 -1.71 -1.17
N SER A 30 4.61 -1.75 -2.49
CA SER A 30 4.24 -0.66 -3.39
C SER A 30 2.75 -0.34 -3.28
N GLY A 31 1.88 -1.35 -3.43
CA GLY A 31 0.44 -1.18 -3.34
C GLY A 31 0.00 -0.64 -1.97
N MET A 32 0.48 -1.24 -0.88
CA MET A 32 0.20 -0.78 0.49
C MET A 32 0.69 0.65 0.71
N SER A 33 1.87 1.02 0.19
CA SER A 33 2.43 2.36 0.34
C SER A 33 1.59 3.42 -0.36
N VAL A 34 1.09 3.13 -1.56
CA VAL A 34 0.21 4.06 -2.30
C VAL A 34 -1.12 4.22 -1.56
N TYR A 35 -1.76 3.12 -1.17
CA TYR A 35 -3.01 3.18 -0.40
C TYR A 35 -2.84 3.94 0.91
N PHE A 36 -1.77 3.66 1.66
CA PHE A 36 -1.47 4.36 2.90
C PHE A 36 -1.23 5.86 2.69
N ALA A 37 -0.57 6.24 1.60
CA ALA A 37 -0.39 7.63 1.24
C ALA A 37 -1.72 8.31 0.86
N VAL A 38 -2.66 7.61 0.22
CA VAL A 38 -4.02 8.12 -0.01
C VAL A 38 -4.73 8.37 1.32
N LEU A 39 -4.61 7.45 2.29
CA LEU A 39 -5.19 7.62 3.62
C LEU A 39 -4.60 8.84 4.35
N LEU A 40 -3.30 9.09 4.23
CA LEU A 40 -2.63 10.22 4.88
C LEU A 40 -2.88 11.57 4.20
N PHE A 41 -2.80 11.60 2.86
CA PHE A 41 -2.72 12.85 2.11
C PHE A 41 -3.95 13.12 1.25
N GLY A 42 -4.85 12.16 1.09
CA GLY A 42 -5.96 12.25 0.15
C GLY A 42 -6.87 13.45 0.41
N GLU A 43 -7.17 13.73 1.68
CA GLU A 43 -7.97 14.91 2.06
C GLU A 43 -7.27 16.22 1.67
N GLU A 44 -5.96 16.33 1.91
CA GLU A 44 -5.20 17.53 1.57
C GLU A 44 -5.02 17.69 0.06
N ILE A 45 -4.88 16.58 -0.67
CA ILE A 45 -4.85 16.59 -2.14
C ILE A 45 -6.21 17.04 -2.68
N GLU A 46 -7.31 16.47 -2.19
CA GLU A 46 -8.68 16.83 -2.60
C GLU A 46 -8.95 18.32 -2.35
N LYS A 47 -8.67 18.82 -1.14
CA LYS A 47 -8.76 20.25 -0.81
C LYS A 47 -7.94 21.11 -1.77
N ALA A 48 -6.75 20.66 -2.16
CA ALA A 48 -5.88 21.41 -3.06
C ALA A 48 -6.46 21.47 -4.49
N PHE A 49 -7.07 20.39 -4.99
CA PHE A 49 -7.71 20.35 -6.32
C PHE A 49 -9.06 21.06 -6.36
N GLU A 50 -9.86 20.98 -5.28
CA GLU A 50 -11.17 21.63 -5.21
C GLU A 50 -11.08 23.16 -5.04
N ASN A 51 -9.95 23.66 -4.54
CA ASN A 51 -9.75 25.08 -4.33
C ASN A 51 -9.78 25.86 -5.66
N PRO A 52 -10.74 26.80 -5.86
CA PRO A 52 -10.85 27.57 -7.10
C PRO A 52 -9.59 28.35 -7.48
N ALA A 53 -8.76 28.74 -6.50
CA ALA A 53 -7.51 29.45 -6.74
C ALA A 53 -6.42 28.58 -7.38
N ASN A 54 -6.58 27.25 -7.32
CA ASN A 54 -5.59 26.29 -7.80
C ASN A 54 -5.94 25.67 -9.16
N LYS A 55 -7.11 25.98 -9.74
CA LYS A 55 -7.63 25.34 -10.95
C LYS A 55 -6.73 25.44 -12.19
N GLU A 56 -5.91 26.49 -12.27
CA GLU A 56 -4.97 26.71 -13.39
C GLU A 56 -3.52 26.33 -13.02
N LEU A 57 -3.30 25.77 -11.84
CA LEU A 57 -1.97 25.34 -11.41
C LEU A 57 -1.63 23.98 -12.00
N GLU A 58 -0.37 23.84 -12.43
CA GLU A 58 0.19 22.55 -12.82
C GLU A 58 0.27 21.60 -11.60
N PRO A 59 0.17 20.27 -11.80
CA PRO A 59 0.24 19.28 -10.72
C PRO A 59 1.44 19.47 -9.79
N LYS A 60 2.60 19.84 -10.34
CA LYS A 60 3.80 20.14 -9.53
C LYS A 60 3.58 21.28 -8.53
N ALA A 61 2.86 22.33 -8.91
CA ALA A 61 2.56 23.44 -8.01
C ALA A 61 1.53 23.04 -6.94
N ILE A 62 0.54 22.21 -7.31
CA ILE A 62 -0.43 21.62 -6.37
C ILE A 62 0.29 20.73 -5.34
N ALA A 63 1.23 19.88 -5.78
CA ALA A 63 2.01 19.03 -4.88
C ALA A 63 2.81 19.84 -3.86
N GLN A 64 3.36 21.00 -4.25
CA GLN A 64 4.02 21.91 -3.30
C GLN A 64 3.06 22.54 -2.28
N ILE A 65 1.77 22.62 -2.57
CA ILE A 65 0.75 23.06 -1.59
C ILE A 65 0.50 21.92 -0.60
N VAL A 66 0.26 20.71 -1.08
CA VAL A 66 0.02 19.52 -0.25
C VAL A 66 1.22 19.21 0.66
N LYS A 67 2.45 19.34 0.15
CA LYS A 67 3.69 19.12 0.94
C LYS A 67 3.86 20.09 2.10
N LYS A 68 3.19 21.26 2.06
CA LYS A 68 3.20 22.23 3.16
C LYS A 68 2.21 21.89 4.27
N ALA A 69 1.35 20.88 4.08
CA ALA A 69 0.53 20.35 5.17
C ALA A 69 1.43 19.81 6.29
N ASP A 70 1.01 20.05 7.54
CA ASP A 70 1.77 19.79 8.76
C ASP A 70 1.78 18.30 9.16
N ILE A 71 1.83 17.41 8.17
CA ILE A 71 1.91 15.97 8.40
C ILE A 71 3.38 15.59 8.59
N GLY A 72 3.79 15.49 9.86
CA GLY A 72 5.16 15.16 10.24
C GLY A 72 5.43 13.65 10.23
N LYS A 73 6.72 13.29 10.40
CA LYS A 73 7.16 11.88 10.54
C LYS A 73 6.42 11.15 11.67
N GLU A 74 6.18 11.84 12.79
CA GLU A 74 5.46 11.28 13.95
C GLU A 74 4.01 10.94 13.63
N GLU A 75 3.30 11.80 12.90
CA GLU A 75 1.92 11.56 12.49
C GLU A 75 1.84 10.39 11.51
N ILE A 76 2.75 10.32 10.53
CA ILE A 76 2.83 9.20 9.59
C ILE A 76 2.97 7.87 10.34
N PHE A 77 3.87 7.78 11.32
CA PHE A 77 4.03 6.56 12.11
C PHE A 77 2.85 6.25 13.02
N THR A 78 2.26 7.27 13.65
CA THR A 78 1.09 7.07 14.51
C THR A 78 -0.08 6.51 13.71
N THR A 79 -0.29 7.01 12.50
CA THR A 79 -1.31 6.51 11.58
C THR A 79 -0.98 5.09 11.11
N LEU A 80 0.29 4.80 10.79
CA LEU A 80 0.72 3.47 10.37
C LEU A 80 0.49 2.42 11.46
N LEU A 81 0.93 2.70 12.69
CA LEU A 81 0.72 1.82 13.83
C LEU A 81 -0.77 1.69 14.14
N GLY A 82 -1.52 2.79 14.10
CA GLY A 82 -2.98 2.77 14.28
C GLY A 82 -3.67 1.87 13.25
N ALA A 83 -3.18 1.81 12.02
CA ALA A 83 -3.75 0.99 10.95
C ALA A 83 -3.36 -0.50 11.03
N LEU A 84 -2.19 -0.84 11.59
CA LEU A 84 -1.63 -2.19 11.45
C LEU A 84 -1.21 -2.89 12.75
N GLU A 85 -1.19 -2.20 13.90
CA GLU A 85 -0.67 -2.77 15.16
C GLU A 85 -1.55 -3.87 15.74
N SER A 86 -2.88 -3.74 15.62
CA SER A 86 -3.83 -4.77 16.06
C SER A 86 -4.28 -5.63 14.88
N GLU A 87 -4.62 -6.88 15.16
CA GLU A 87 -5.12 -7.82 14.15
C GLU A 87 -6.43 -7.31 13.51
N ASP A 88 -7.35 -6.79 14.33
CA ASP A 88 -8.63 -6.23 13.85
C ASP A 88 -8.40 -5.03 12.92
N ASN A 89 -7.53 -4.08 13.30
CA ASN A 89 -7.25 -2.92 12.45
C ASN A 89 -6.51 -3.32 11.16
N ALA A 90 -5.61 -4.30 11.25
CA ALA A 90 -4.88 -4.81 10.09
C ALA A 90 -5.81 -5.49 9.09
N ILE A 91 -6.86 -6.18 9.56
CA ILE A 91 -7.93 -6.73 8.72
C ILE A 91 -8.68 -5.59 8.02
N ASP A 92 -9.16 -4.59 8.77
CA ASP A 92 -9.87 -3.45 8.20
C ASP A 92 -9.02 -2.72 7.15
N PHE A 93 -7.74 -2.47 7.46
CA PHE A 93 -6.78 -1.88 6.52
C PHE A 93 -6.60 -2.76 5.28
N ALA A 94 -6.45 -4.07 5.43
CA ALA A 94 -6.25 -4.99 4.32
C ALA A 94 -7.48 -5.03 3.40
N GLU A 95 -8.68 -5.08 3.96
CA GLU A 95 -9.94 -5.03 3.22
C GLU A 95 -10.10 -3.72 2.45
N ASP A 96 -9.91 -2.58 3.12
CA ASP A 96 -10.01 -1.27 2.45
C ASP A 96 -8.90 -1.07 1.41
N CYS A 97 -7.71 -1.62 1.65
CA CYS A 97 -6.59 -1.59 0.73
C CYS A 97 -6.97 -2.33 -0.57
N VAL A 98 -7.43 -3.58 -0.51
CA VAL A 98 -7.76 -4.37 -1.72
C VAL A 98 -9.02 -3.88 -2.46
N GLU A 99 -9.91 -3.14 -1.80
CA GLU A 99 -11.04 -2.47 -2.44
C GLU A 99 -10.66 -1.12 -3.07
N SER A 100 -9.51 -0.55 -2.69
CA SER A 100 -9.03 0.70 -3.25
C SER A 100 -8.51 0.52 -4.67
N ILE A 101 -8.87 1.45 -5.56
CA ILE A 101 -8.29 1.55 -6.91
C ILE A 101 -6.78 1.78 -6.88
N ALA A 102 -6.25 2.27 -5.76
CA ALA A 102 -4.83 2.51 -5.56
C ALA A 102 -4.02 1.21 -5.38
N PHE A 103 -4.67 0.14 -4.92
CA PHE A 103 -4.04 -1.16 -4.73
C PHE A 103 -4.27 -2.04 -5.95
N ASN A 104 -3.26 -2.13 -6.82
CA ASN A 104 -3.32 -2.94 -8.03
C ASN A 104 -1.98 -3.66 -8.26
N PRO A 105 -1.62 -4.63 -7.39
CA PRO A 105 -0.34 -5.32 -7.46
C PRO A 105 -0.26 -6.15 -8.75
N SER A 106 0.88 -6.04 -9.44
CA SER A 106 1.20 -6.82 -10.63
C SER A 106 1.94 -8.10 -10.26
N TYR A 107 1.29 -8.97 -9.48
CA TYR A 107 1.91 -10.19 -8.97
C TYR A 107 2.52 -11.07 -10.09
N PRO A 108 3.61 -11.78 -9.80
CA PRO A 108 4.28 -12.63 -10.77
C PRO A 108 3.36 -13.71 -11.33
N GLN A 109 3.43 -13.95 -12.64
CA GLN A 109 2.59 -14.91 -13.35
C GLN A 109 2.58 -16.33 -12.73
N PRO A 110 3.72 -16.91 -12.31
CA PRO A 110 3.72 -18.22 -11.64
C PRO A 110 2.90 -18.25 -10.33
N LEU A 111 2.90 -17.16 -9.58
CA LEU A 111 2.09 -17.04 -8.36
C LEU A 111 0.60 -16.96 -8.70
N LEU A 112 0.23 -16.15 -9.70
CA LEU A 112 -1.16 -16.06 -10.18
C LEU A 112 -1.70 -17.41 -10.67
N GLU A 113 -0.87 -18.18 -11.38
CA GLU A 113 -1.21 -19.53 -11.80
C GLU A 113 -1.44 -20.47 -10.62
N LYS A 114 -0.62 -20.38 -9.57
CA LYS A 114 -0.77 -21.18 -8.36
C LYS A 114 -2.03 -20.81 -7.58
N ILE A 115 -2.30 -19.52 -7.39
CA ILE A 115 -3.52 -19.00 -6.74
C ILE A 115 -4.76 -19.55 -7.46
N ASN A 116 -4.77 -19.49 -8.79
CA ASN A 116 -5.87 -19.99 -9.61
C ASN A 116 -5.99 -21.53 -9.57
N GLU A 117 -4.89 -22.27 -9.54
CA GLU A 117 -4.90 -23.74 -9.36
C GLU A 117 -5.55 -24.14 -8.04
N LEU A 118 -5.30 -23.37 -6.98
CA LEU A 118 -5.83 -23.61 -5.63
C LEU A 118 -7.25 -23.07 -5.43
N ASP A 119 -7.87 -22.49 -6.46
CA ASP A 119 -9.20 -21.85 -6.40
C ASP A 119 -9.28 -20.80 -5.28
N ILE A 120 -8.23 -19.99 -5.16
CA ILE A 120 -8.15 -18.89 -4.20
C ILE A 120 -8.54 -17.59 -4.91
N ASP A 121 -9.43 -16.80 -4.29
CA ASP A 121 -9.75 -15.47 -4.77
C ASP A 121 -8.54 -14.53 -4.58
N SER A 122 -8.19 -13.75 -5.60
CA SER A 122 -6.97 -12.91 -5.56
C SER A 122 -7.06 -11.77 -4.54
N LYS A 123 -8.27 -11.28 -4.23
CA LYS A 123 -8.45 -10.30 -3.15
C LYS A 123 -8.27 -10.97 -1.80
N GLU A 124 -8.88 -12.14 -1.60
CA GLU A 124 -8.72 -12.93 -0.37
C GLU A 124 -7.25 -13.28 -0.10
N PHE A 125 -6.52 -13.68 -1.14
CA PHE A 125 -5.07 -13.89 -1.05
C PHE A 125 -4.33 -12.62 -0.62
N SER A 126 -4.65 -11.47 -1.23
CA SER A 126 -3.99 -10.20 -0.91
C SER A 126 -4.27 -9.73 0.51
N ILE A 127 -5.51 -9.91 1.01
CA ILE A 127 -5.87 -9.59 2.40
C ILE A 127 -4.98 -10.38 3.38
N GLU A 128 -4.92 -11.69 3.18
CA GLU A 128 -4.15 -12.61 4.03
C GLU A 128 -2.65 -12.29 3.97
N LEU A 129 -2.17 -11.91 2.79
CA LEU A 129 -0.79 -11.48 2.58
C LEU A 129 -0.49 -10.20 3.37
N ILE A 130 -1.33 -9.16 3.26
CA ILE A 130 -1.18 -7.91 4.00
C ILE A 130 -1.15 -8.16 5.52
N ILE A 131 -2.10 -8.96 6.03
CA ILE A 131 -2.18 -9.29 7.46
C ILE A 131 -0.92 -10.03 7.92
N THR A 132 -0.45 -11.00 7.13
CA THR A 132 0.75 -11.79 7.41
C THR A 132 2.02 -10.93 7.42
N PHE A 133 2.10 -9.94 6.54
CA PHE A 133 3.29 -9.11 6.35
C PHE A 133 3.24 -7.72 7.01
N ARG A 134 2.21 -7.46 7.82
CA ARG A 134 2.00 -6.16 8.47
C ARG A 134 3.19 -5.73 9.32
N ASP A 135 3.81 -6.66 10.05
CA ASP A 135 4.92 -6.35 10.96
C ASP A 135 6.17 -5.96 10.16
N GLN A 136 6.43 -6.65 9.05
CA GLN A 136 7.52 -6.33 8.12
C GLN A 136 7.28 -4.98 7.44
N PHE A 137 6.03 -4.65 7.10
CA PHE A 137 5.70 -3.35 6.53
C PHE A 137 5.90 -2.21 7.54
N ILE A 138 5.50 -2.41 8.80
CA ILE A 138 5.78 -1.47 9.90
C ILE A 138 7.29 -1.28 10.09
N ASP A 139 8.04 -2.39 10.11
CA ASP A 139 9.50 -2.39 10.29
C ASP A 139 10.20 -1.62 9.15
N PHE A 140 9.84 -1.93 7.90
CA PHE A 140 10.32 -1.23 6.71
C PHE A 140 10.10 0.28 6.80
N PHE A 141 8.87 0.72 7.12
CA PHE A 141 8.57 2.15 7.24
C PHE A 141 9.31 2.81 8.40
N SER A 142 9.46 2.11 9.52
CA SER A 142 10.04 2.65 10.75
C SER A 142 11.56 2.75 10.69
N ASN A 143 12.22 1.76 10.09
CA ASN A 143 13.66 1.56 10.21
C ASN A 143 14.42 1.73 8.89
N ASP A 144 13.82 1.35 7.76
CA ASP A 144 14.54 1.28 6.48
C ASP A 144 14.20 2.43 5.52
N LEU A 145 12.98 2.95 5.59
CA LEU A 145 12.49 3.99 4.70
C LEU A 145 12.88 5.39 5.18
N ASP A 146 13.45 6.22 4.29
CA ASP A 146 13.45 7.67 4.51
C ASP A 146 12.03 8.21 4.30
N VAL A 147 11.27 8.27 5.39
CA VAL A 147 9.87 8.70 5.40
C VAL A 147 9.67 10.11 4.83
N LEU A 148 10.66 11.01 4.93
CA LEU A 148 10.51 12.37 4.41
C LEU A 148 10.75 12.41 2.90
N GLU A 149 11.72 11.64 2.40
CA GLU A 149 11.90 11.43 0.96
C GLU A 149 10.67 10.76 0.37
N TRP A 150 10.23 9.64 0.96
CA TRP A 150 9.01 8.94 0.58
C TRP A 150 7.79 9.85 0.55
N LYS A 151 7.54 10.63 1.61
CA LYS A 151 6.42 11.60 1.66
C LYS A 151 6.46 12.53 0.46
N ASN A 152 7.64 13.07 0.13
CA ASN A 152 7.76 14.01 -0.97
C ASN A 152 7.50 13.33 -2.32
N ASP A 153 8.05 12.15 -2.54
CA ASP A 153 7.94 11.44 -3.80
C ASP A 153 6.52 10.91 -4.02
N ILE A 154 5.91 10.32 -2.98
CA ILE A 154 4.57 9.77 -3.05
C ILE A 154 3.52 10.85 -3.25
N ILE A 155 3.67 12.04 -2.64
CA ILE A 155 2.76 13.17 -2.90
C ILE A 155 2.89 13.66 -4.35
N ASP A 156 4.11 13.76 -4.89
CA ASP A 156 4.28 14.14 -6.31
C ASP A 156 3.62 13.11 -7.24
N ALA A 157 3.79 11.83 -6.96
CA ALA A 157 3.17 10.75 -7.72
C ALA A 157 1.64 10.76 -7.63
N LEU A 158 1.09 10.89 -6.41
CA LEU A 158 -0.36 10.92 -6.20
C LEU A 158 -0.98 12.14 -6.89
N VAL A 159 -0.44 13.34 -6.68
CA VAL A 159 -0.98 14.58 -7.29
C VAL A 159 -0.90 14.54 -8.81
N ALA A 160 0.15 13.96 -9.40
CA ALA A 160 0.26 13.81 -10.84
C ALA A 160 -0.81 12.89 -11.45
N ASN A 161 -1.34 11.96 -10.66
CA ASN A 161 -2.32 10.96 -11.08
C ASN A 161 -3.70 11.14 -10.42
N TRP A 162 -3.91 12.25 -9.72
CA TRP A 162 -5.16 12.54 -9.01
C TRP A 162 -6.25 12.92 -10.00
N MET A 163 -7.10 11.96 -10.38
CA MET A 163 -8.22 12.13 -11.31
C MET A 163 -9.42 11.28 -10.91
#